data_AF-A0A1J3F920-F1
#
_entry.id   AF-A0A1J3F920-F1
#
_cell.length_a   1.000
_cell.length_b   1.000
_cell.length_c   1.000
_cell.angle_alpha   90.00
_cell.angle_beta   90.00
_cell.angle_gamma   90.00
#
_symmetry.space_group_name_H-M   'P 1'
#
loop_
_entity.id
_entity.type
_entity.pdbx_description
1 polymer ?
#
loop_
_entity_poly.entity_id
_entity_poly.type
_entity_poly.pdbx_seq_one_letter_code
_entity_poly.pdbx_strand_id
1 'polypeptide(L)'
;QKFLQSQSIVAPSAYISTATLFVHLLLSWVAVYKLGMGLLGASLVLSFSWWIIVVAQFLYIVMSERCRETWKGFSVQAFSGLPSFFKLSA
;
A
#
# COMPACT_ATOMS: atom_id res chain seq x y z
N GLN A 1 0.70 6.32 1.25
CA GLN A 1 1.74 7.15 0.57
C GLN A 1 1.49 8.64 0.76
N LYS A 2 0.37 9.20 0.27
CA LYS A 2 0.09 10.66 0.30
C LYS A 2 0.25 11.31 1.69
N PHE A 3 -0.23 10.65 2.75
CA PHE A 3 -0.07 11.12 4.13
C PHE A 3 1.39 11.37 4.53
N LEU A 4 2.31 10.45 4.19
CA LEU A 4 3.74 10.59 4.50
C LEU A 4 4.40 11.63 3.59
N GLN A 5 4.02 11.67 2.32
CA GLN A 5 4.57 12.60 1.33
C GLN A 5 4.22 14.06 1.66
N SER A 6 3.00 14.36 2.11
CA SER A 6 2.60 15.72 2.51
C SER A 6 3.36 16.24 3.74
N GLN A 7 4.01 15.35 4.49
CA GLN A 7 4.87 15.67 5.63
C GLN A 7 6.37 15.64 5.27
N SER A 8 6.71 15.48 3.98
CA SER A 8 8.10 15.30 3.49
C SER A 8 8.81 14.04 4.03
N ILE A 9 8.04 13.03 4.46
CA ILE A 9 8.57 11.75 4.99
C ILE A 9 8.57 10.71 3.87
N VAL A 10 9.50 10.85 2.91
CA VAL A 10 9.51 10.00 1.70
C VAL A 10 10.38 8.74 1.83
N ALA A 11 11.44 8.78 2.65
CA ALA A 11 12.39 7.68 2.78
C ALA A 11 11.75 6.32 3.15
N PRO A 12 10.83 6.23 4.14
CA PRO A 12 10.16 4.97 4.47
C PRO A 12 9.36 4.41 3.28
N SER A 13 8.70 5.30 2.53
CA SER A 13 7.96 4.90 1.33
C SER A 13 8.87 4.33 0.26
N ALA A 14 10.08 4.88 0.10
CA ALA A 14 11.08 4.38 -0.85
C ALA A 14 11.55 2.98 -0.45
N TYR A 15 12.00 2.79 0.80
CA TYR A 15 12.48 1.49 1.28
C TYR A 15 11.40 0.40 1.22
N ILE A 16 10.17 0.70 1.63
CA ILE A 16 9.04 -0.23 1.52
C ILE A 16 8.79 -0.61 0.05
N SER A 17 8.76 0.37 -0.85
CA SER A 17 8.52 0.11 -2.28
C SER A 17 9.62 -0.76 -2.89
N THR A 18 10.88 -0.48 -2.56
CA THR A 18 12.03 -1.27 -3.01
C THR A 18 11.96 -2.71 -2.49
N ALA A 19 11.66 -2.91 -1.20
CA ALA A 19 11.50 -4.25 -0.64
C ALA A 19 10.33 -5.01 -1.30
N THR A 20 9.18 -4.35 -1.47
CA THR A 20 8.02 -4.94 -2.16
C THR A 20 8.34 -5.29 -3.61
N LEU A 21 9.17 -4.52 -4.32
CA LEU A 21 9.56 -4.84 -5.69
C LEU A 21 10.29 -6.19 -5.75
N PHE A 22 11.24 -6.45 -4.85
CA PHE A 22 11.93 -7.75 -4.82
C PHE A 22 10.97 -8.91 -4.51
N VAL A 23 10.07 -8.72 -3.54
CA VAL A 23 9.02 -9.69 -3.23
C VAL A 23 8.11 -9.93 -4.43
N HIS A 24 7.70 -8.86 -5.12
CA HIS A 24 6.85 -8.93 -6.31
C HIS A 24 7.53 -9.72 -7.43
N LEU A 25 8.80 -9.45 -7.73
CA LEU A 25 9.55 -10.17 -8.77
C LEU A 25 9.65 -11.66 -8.45
N LEU A 26 9.97 -12.01 -7.21
CA LEU A 26 10.09 -13.40 -6.77
C LEU A 26 8.74 -14.13 -6.87
N LEU A 27 7.68 -13.54 -6.31
CA LEU A 27 6.34 -14.14 -6.31
C LEU A 27 5.76 -14.22 -7.73
N SER A 28 5.98 -13.22 -8.58
CA SER A 28 5.53 -13.24 -9.97
C SER A 28 6.23 -14.36 -10.74
N TRP A 29 7.53 -14.56 -10.52
CA TRP A 29 8.24 -15.68 -11.14
C TRP A 29 7.67 -17.04 -10.72
N VAL A 30 7.43 -17.24 -9.42
CA VAL A 30 6.81 -18.47 -8.90
C VAL A 30 5.40 -18.66 -9.48
N ALA A 31 4.55 -17.63 -9.38
CA ALA A 31 3.15 -17.68 -9.77
C ALA A 31 2.97 -17.95 -11.28
N VAL A 32 3.74 -17.26 -12.12
CA VAL A 32 3.61 -17.35 -13.57
C VAL A 32 4.28 -18.60 -14.11
N TYR A 33 5.54 -18.86 -13.73
CA TYR A 33 6.34 -19.91 -14.36
C TYR A 33 6.32 -21.24 -13.61
N LYS A 34 6.33 -21.22 -12.27
CA LYS A 34 6.35 -22.48 -11.49
C LYS A 34 4.97 -23.05 -11.29
N LEU A 35 3.97 -22.20 -11.06
CA LEU A 35 2.57 -22.61 -10.87
C LEU A 35 1.75 -22.54 -12.16
N GLY A 36 2.28 -21.98 -13.25
CA GLY A 36 1.61 -21.93 -14.54
C GLY A 36 0.35 -21.06 -14.58
N MET A 37 0.17 -20.14 -13.62
CA MET A 37 -1.06 -19.34 -13.50
C MET A 37 -1.15 -18.18 -14.51
N GLY A 38 -0.10 -17.94 -15.29
CA GLY A 38 -0.09 -16.92 -16.35
C GLY A 38 -0.54 -15.53 -15.87
N LEU A 39 -1.44 -14.90 -16.64
CA LEU A 39 -1.93 -13.55 -16.35
C LEU A 39 -2.70 -13.46 -15.02
N LEU A 40 -3.44 -14.51 -14.64
CA LEU A 40 -4.15 -14.56 -13.37
C LEU A 40 -3.16 -14.53 -12.19
N GLY A 41 -2.08 -15.31 -12.29
CA GLY A 41 -1.01 -15.28 -11.29
C GLY A 41 -0.38 -13.90 -11.16
N ALA A 42 -0.08 -13.26 -12.29
CA ALA A 42 0.50 -11.91 -12.30
C ALA A 42 -0.43 -10.87 -11.65
N SER A 43 -1.74 -10.90 -11.93
CA SER A 43 -2.69 -9.94 -11.36
C SER A 43 -2.92 -10.17 -9.85
N LEU A 44 -2.92 -11.42 -9.39
CA LEU A 44 -2.98 -11.76 -7.97
C LEU A 44 -1.74 -11.26 -7.23
N VAL A 45 -0.53 -11.52 -7.75
CA VAL A 45 0.72 -11.06 -7.15
C VAL A 45 0.79 -9.53 -7.14
N LEU A 46 0.36 -8.86 -8.21
CA LEU A 46 0.27 -7.40 -8.25
C LEU A 46 -0.67 -6.85 -7.16
N SER A 47 -1.87 -7.40 -7.05
CA SER A 47 -2.85 -7.01 -6.03
C SER A 47 -2.30 -7.21 -4.62
N PHE A 48 -1.66 -8.36 -4.38
CA PHE A 48 -1.02 -8.67 -3.11
C PHE A 48 0.13 -7.71 -2.78
N SER A 49 0.95 -7.36 -3.78
CA SER A 49 2.08 -6.43 -3.60
C SER A 49 1.62 -5.03 -3.15
N TRP A 50 0.49 -4.55 -3.68
CA TRP A 50 -0.11 -3.31 -3.20
C TRP A 50 -0.53 -3.38 -1.74
N TRP A 51 -1.13 -4.49 -1.31
CA TRP A 51 -1.51 -4.69 0.09
C TRP A 51 -0.31 -4.72 1.03
N ILE A 52 0.83 -5.30 0.62
CA ILE A 52 2.09 -5.23 1.38
C ILE A 52 2.47 -3.77 1.65
N ILE A 53 2.44 -2.91 0.62
CA ILE A 53 2.77 -1.48 0.76
C ILE A 53 1.79 -0.80 1.71
N VAL A 54 0.48 -1.05 1.55
CA VAL A 54 -0.57 -0.46 2.40
C VAL A 54 -0.34 -0.82 3.87
N VAL A 55 -0.15 -2.11 4.17
CA VAL A 55 0.07 -2.59 5.55
C VAL A 55 1.37 -2.03 6.13
N ALA A 56 2.49 -2.13 5.39
CA ALA A 56 3.77 -1.66 5.87
C ALA A 56 3.77 -0.14 6.16
N GLN A 57 3.14 0.66 5.29
CA GLN A 57 3.02 2.09 5.52
C GLN A 57 2.08 2.43 6.66
N PHE A 58 0.97 1.72 6.79
CA PHE A 58 0.04 1.90 7.90
C PHE A 58 0.73 1.61 9.25
N LEU A 59 1.45 0.49 9.34
CA LEU A 59 2.25 0.16 10.53
C LEU A 59 3.28 1.25 10.83
N TYR A 60 4.00 1.75 9.83
CA TYR A 60 4.93 2.86 10.02
C TYR A 60 4.23 4.12 10.57
N ILE A 61 3.06 4.49 10.05
CA ILE A 61 2.31 5.66 10.51
C ILE A 61 1.87 5.50 11.97
N VAL A 62 1.37 4.33 12.34
CA VAL A 62 0.84 4.07 13.69
C VAL A 62 1.95 3.94 14.73
N MET A 63 3.10 3.37 14.37
CA MET A 63 4.19 3.05 15.29
C MET A 63 5.29 4.12 15.37
N SER A 64 5.42 4.98 14.37
CA SER A 64 6.51 5.97 14.32
C SER A 64 6.22 7.20 15.16
N GLU A 65 7.20 7.58 16.00
CA GLU A 65 7.20 8.84 16.76
C GLU A 65 7.04 10.07 15.83
N ARG A 66 7.53 9.99 14.59
CA ARG A 66 7.41 11.08 13.60
C ARG A 66 5.97 11.37 13.19
N CYS A 67 5.08 10.40 13.35
CA CYS A 67 3.66 10.51 12.98
C CYS A 67 2.75 10.65 14.21
N ARG A 68 3.27 10.62 15.44
CA ARG A 68 2.45 10.63 16.66
C ARG A 68 1.60 11.90 16.84
N GLU A 69 2.11 13.04 16.36
CA GLU A 69 1.35 14.29 16.41
C GLU A 69 0.39 14.48 15.25
N THR A 70 0.65 13.87 14.10
CA THR A 70 -0.17 14.02 12.89
C THR A 70 -1.20 12.91 12.70
N TRP A 71 -0.96 11.74 13.30
CA TRP A 71 -1.88 10.61 13.33
C TRP A 71 -2.58 10.54 14.69
N LYS A 72 -3.87 10.89 14.72
CA LYS A 72 -4.74 10.76 15.91
C LYS A 72 -5.77 9.63 15.79
N GLY A 73 -5.55 8.71 14.84
CA GLY A 73 -6.48 7.63 14.51
C GLY A 73 -7.54 8.05 13.48
N PHE A 74 -8.44 7.11 13.19
CA PHE A 74 -9.55 7.36 12.29
C PHE A 74 -10.68 8.13 12.97
N SER A 75 -11.33 9.02 12.22
CA SER A 75 -12.56 9.70 12.61
C SER A 75 -13.63 9.49 11.54
N VAL A 76 -14.91 9.64 11.91
CA VAL A 76 -16.02 9.54 10.94
C VAL A 76 -15.86 10.56 9.81
N GLN A 77 -15.31 11.74 10.12
CA GLN A 77 -15.02 12.78 9.13
C GLN A 77 -14.00 12.33 8.06
N ALA A 78 -13.10 11.39 8.36
CA ALA A 78 -12.17 10.84 7.37
C ALA A 78 -12.87 10.06 6.25
N PHE A 79 -14.10 9.58 6.50
CA PHE A 79 -14.88 8.77 5.56
C PHE A 79 -16.01 9.55 4.87
N SER A 80 -16.29 10.80 5.29
CA SER A 80 -17.42 11.57 4.76
C SER A 80 -17.33 11.88 3.26
N GLY A 81 -16.12 11.88 2.69
CA GLY A 81 -15.89 12.07 1.26
C GLY A 81 -16.10 10.82 0.40
N LEU A 82 -16.09 9.62 0.97
CA LEU A 82 -16.18 8.36 0.20
C LEU A 82 -17.47 8.21 -0.61
N PRO A 83 -18.67 8.55 -0.10
CA PRO A 83 -19.90 8.42 -0.87
C PRO A 83 -19.88 9.21 -2.19
N SER A 84 -19.32 10.43 -2.18
CA SER A 84 -19.16 11.24 -3.39
C SER A 84 -18.19 10.62 -4.38
N PHE A 85 -17.09 10.02 -3.90
CA PHE A 85 -16.16 9.28 -4.77
C PHE A 85 -16.82 8.07 -5.42
N PHE A 86 -17.60 7.29 -4.68
CA PHE A 86 -18.30 6.13 -5.22
C PHE A 86 -19.35 6.55 -6.28
N LYS A 87 -20.07 7.65 -6.04
CA LYS A 87 -21.04 8.18 -7.01
C LYS A 87 -20.40 8.57 -8.35
N LEU A 88 -19.14 9.01 -8.34
CA LEU A 88 -18.40 9.40 -9.55
C LEU A 88 -17.65 8.24 -10.22
N SER A 89 -17.56 7.09 -9.55
CA SER A 89 -16.84 5.91 -10.05
C SER A 89 -17.78 4.89 -10.72
N ALA A 90 -19.08 5.16 -10.73
CA ALA A 90 -20.12 4.41 -11.44
C ALA A 90 -20.46 5.12 -12.76
#